data_AF-A0A1S0UGA7-F1
#
_entry.id   AF-A0A1S0UGA7-F1
#
_cell.length_a   1.000
_cell.length_b   1.000
_cell.length_c   1.000
_cell.angle_alpha   90.00
_cell.angle_beta   90.00
_cell.angle_gamma   90.00
#
_symmetry.space_group_name_H-M   'P 1'
#
loop_
_entity.id
_entity.type
_entity.pdbx_description
1 polymer ?
#
loop_
_entity_poly.entity_id
_entity_poly.type
_entity_poly.pdbx_seq_one_letter_code
_entity_poly.pdbx_strand_id
1 'polypeptide(L)'
;MSKIPKIAFDSNNASMIAFTIRTETNSVVEQANKMKYHFQNNTISVFGIDSESTIPVTRLKTYQPIITYQLGSMHFTPAENEEVPMESAPYFSVDPVSGDIRIDPMLGDYTEGVFTFDIVATQQRTATESIKIAHIVKQVHNVKLPSLLKFIFDQNVHLLGLNLEDFKQHLHNALKMKPTMSDISVIFGTPHVYESAGRNRSSVCFHSLRDGVILGQESAISILSATLNGGNTLSRLYQVFKVANIEPCIQPIRTLSSGLIISRSALFWTGFSLVGILILLSFCIYACFIIRYKNYLNMKKASL
;
A
#
# COMPACT_ATOMS: atom_id res chain seq x y z
N MET A 1 -8.70 -29.62 -24.24
CA MET A 1 -7.32 -29.28 -23.82
C MET A 1 -7.12 -27.79 -24.02
N SER A 2 -7.15 -26.99 -22.95
CA SER A 2 -6.88 -25.55 -23.05
C SER A 2 -5.37 -25.31 -23.14
N LYS A 3 -4.93 -24.43 -24.06
CA LYS A 3 -3.53 -24.01 -24.13
C LYS A 3 -3.28 -22.98 -23.04
N ILE A 4 -2.42 -23.31 -22.09
CA ILE A 4 -1.89 -22.36 -21.11
C ILE A 4 -1.26 -21.18 -21.89
N PRO A 5 -1.70 -19.94 -21.67
CA PRO A 5 -1.12 -18.79 -22.38
C PRO A 5 0.35 -18.64 -21.97
N LYS A 6 1.23 -18.62 -22.97
CA LYS A 6 2.68 -18.52 -22.75
C LYS A 6 3.04 -17.06 -22.52
N ILE A 7 2.85 -16.58 -21.29
CA ILE A 7 3.21 -15.21 -20.89
C ILE A 7 4.72 -15.04 -21.11
N ALA A 8 5.09 -14.17 -22.04
CA ALA A 8 6.47 -13.82 -22.34
C ALA A 8 6.82 -12.53 -21.60
N PHE A 9 7.58 -12.64 -20.53
CA PHE A 9 7.98 -11.51 -19.70
C PHE A 9 9.21 -10.80 -20.30
N ASP A 10 9.07 -9.52 -20.63
CA ASP A 10 10.17 -8.65 -21.06
C ASP A 10 10.78 -7.94 -19.86
N SER A 11 12.09 -8.11 -19.65
CA SER A 11 12.85 -7.46 -18.57
C SER A 11 12.93 -5.93 -18.70
N ASN A 12 12.56 -5.37 -19.86
CA ASN A 12 12.54 -3.92 -20.12
C ASN A 12 11.15 -3.30 -19.85
N ASN A 13 10.14 -4.10 -19.51
CA ASN A 13 8.81 -3.57 -19.27
C ASN A 13 8.72 -2.89 -17.89
N ALA A 14 8.74 -1.56 -17.89
CA ALA A 14 8.63 -0.72 -16.69
C ALA A 14 7.31 -0.88 -15.91
N SER A 15 6.29 -1.57 -16.46
CA SER A 15 5.07 -1.91 -15.71
C SER A 15 5.22 -3.12 -14.79
N MET A 16 6.33 -3.88 -14.86
CA MET A 16 6.54 -5.08 -14.06
C MET A 16 7.38 -4.75 -12.82
N ILE A 17 6.84 -4.97 -11.62
CA ILE A 17 7.55 -4.71 -10.37
C ILE A 17 8.24 -5.98 -9.88
N ALA A 18 9.55 -5.90 -9.66
CA ALA A 18 10.37 -6.98 -9.13
C ALA A 18 10.83 -6.63 -7.71
N PHE A 19 10.73 -7.59 -6.79
CA PHE A 19 11.15 -7.43 -5.40
C PHE A 19 12.10 -8.57 -5.02
N THR A 20 13.21 -8.24 -4.35
CA THR A 20 14.16 -9.24 -3.84
C THR A 20 13.65 -9.86 -2.55
N ILE A 21 13.53 -11.19 -2.50
CA ILE A 21 12.91 -11.88 -1.35
C ILE A 21 13.96 -12.42 -0.39
N ARG A 22 13.77 -12.15 0.90
CA ARG A 22 14.49 -12.82 2.00
C ARG A 22 13.60 -13.88 2.66
N THR A 23 14.16 -15.06 2.86
CA THR A 23 13.44 -16.34 3.01
C THR A 23 13.93 -17.12 4.22
N GLU A 24 13.10 -17.73 5.08
CA GLU A 24 13.47 -18.96 5.83
C GLU A 24 12.18 -19.73 6.13
N THR A 25 12.05 -20.28 7.32
CA THR A 25 11.46 -21.58 7.51
C THR A 25 10.77 -21.66 8.87
N ASN A 26 9.54 -22.16 8.88
CA ASN A 26 9.05 -22.90 10.04
C ASN A 26 9.60 -24.32 9.94
N SER A 27 10.35 -24.75 10.96
CA SER A 27 11.04 -26.04 10.95
C SER A 27 10.17 -27.17 11.48
N VAL A 28 9.74 -28.07 10.60
CA VAL A 28 9.61 -29.51 10.90
C VAL A 28 10.20 -30.26 9.70
N VAL A 29 10.95 -31.34 9.94
CA VAL A 29 11.71 -32.13 8.95
C VAL A 29 13.06 -31.50 8.49
N GLU A 30 13.96 -31.25 9.44
CA GLU A 30 15.41 -31.21 9.18
C GLU A 30 16.18 -32.22 10.06
N GLN A 31 16.14 -33.49 9.68
CA GLN A 31 17.11 -34.50 10.13
C GLN A 31 17.44 -35.48 8.99
N ALA A 32 18.26 -35.04 8.02
CA ALA A 32 19.29 -35.84 7.32
C ALA A 32 19.81 -35.15 6.03
N ASN A 33 20.72 -34.18 6.16
CA ASN A 33 22.03 -34.16 5.46
C ASN A 33 22.79 -32.85 5.69
N LYS A 34 24.10 -32.93 5.89
CA LYS A 34 24.97 -31.76 6.15
C LYS A 34 25.33 -31.00 4.87
N MET A 35 24.45 -30.11 4.43
CA MET A 35 24.84 -28.83 3.84
C MET A 35 23.91 -27.76 4.40
N LYS A 36 24.40 -26.97 5.36
CA LYS A 36 23.63 -25.88 6.00
C LYS A 36 23.45 -24.73 5.03
N TYR A 37 22.41 -24.79 4.20
CA TYR A 37 21.88 -23.63 3.52
C TYR A 37 21.09 -22.82 4.55
N HIS A 38 21.65 -21.69 5.00
CA HIS A 38 20.97 -20.78 5.92
C HIS A 38 20.17 -19.74 5.13
N PHE A 39 18.86 -19.81 5.31
CA PHE A 39 17.86 -18.87 4.81
C PHE A 39 17.45 -17.98 6.05
N GLN A 40 17.07 -16.69 5.90
CA GLN A 40 16.53 -15.78 6.96
C GLN A 40 15.08 -15.21 6.71
N ASN A 41 14.12 -15.40 7.63
CA ASN A 41 12.66 -15.25 7.41
C ASN A 41 11.97 -14.04 8.05
N ASN A 42 11.98 -12.89 7.39
CA ASN A 42 10.99 -11.84 7.63
C ASN A 42 10.79 -10.99 6.38
N THR A 43 9.73 -11.26 5.61
CA THR A 43 9.16 -10.33 4.60
C THR A 43 7.68 -10.65 4.42
N ILE A 44 6.83 -10.01 5.22
CA ILE A 44 5.42 -9.86 4.85
C ILE A 44 5.38 -8.73 3.85
N SER A 45 5.16 -9.06 2.58
CA SER A 45 5.12 -8.05 1.51
C SER A 45 3.69 -7.51 1.40
N VAL A 46 3.50 -6.29 1.90
CA VAL A 46 2.24 -5.55 1.77
C VAL A 46 2.24 -4.84 0.42
N PHE A 47 1.40 -5.27 -0.50
CA PHE A 47 1.24 -4.59 -1.78
C PHE A 47 0.37 -3.34 -1.61
N GLY A 48 0.77 -2.22 -2.19
CA GLY A 48 -0.04 -0.99 -2.28
C GLY A 48 0.30 0.18 -1.34
N ILE A 49 1.23 0.04 -0.38
CA ILE A 49 1.54 1.12 0.59
C ILE A 49 2.82 1.90 0.25
N ASP A 50 3.96 1.23 -0.02
CA ASP A 50 5.26 1.87 -0.32
C ASP A 50 6.09 1.01 -1.30
N SER A 51 5.82 1.08 -2.61
CA SER A 51 6.50 0.24 -3.63
C SER A 51 7.81 0.82 -4.21
N GLU A 52 8.43 1.80 -3.54
CA GLU A 52 9.71 2.41 -3.97
C GLU A 52 10.96 1.67 -3.45
N SER A 53 11.00 0.34 -3.53
CA SER A 53 12.24 -0.42 -3.33
C SER A 53 12.91 -0.70 -4.68
N THR A 54 14.04 -0.02 -4.93
CA THR A 54 14.92 -0.28 -6.08
C THR A 54 16.31 -0.71 -5.60
N ILE A 55 17.09 -1.33 -6.50
CA ILE A 55 18.54 -1.65 -6.39
C ILE A 55 18.87 -2.96 -5.61
N PRO A 56 19.85 -3.81 -6.02
CA PRO A 56 20.58 -3.93 -7.31
C PRO A 56 20.47 -5.31 -7.98
N VAL A 57 20.80 -5.36 -9.28
CA VAL A 57 21.16 -6.60 -9.99
C VAL A 57 22.66 -6.88 -9.81
N THR A 58 23.03 -8.01 -9.20
CA THR A 58 24.42 -8.51 -9.29
C THR A 58 24.49 -10.04 -9.34
N ARG A 59 25.09 -10.58 -10.41
CA ARG A 59 25.59 -11.96 -10.45
C ARG A 59 26.91 -12.06 -9.71
N LEU A 60 27.08 -13.08 -8.88
CA LEU A 60 28.38 -13.68 -8.60
C LEU A 60 28.36 -15.16 -9.02
N LYS A 61 29.08 -15.46 -10.11
CA LYS A 61 29.34 -16.84 -10.53
C LYS A 61 30.43 -17.43 -9.65
N THR A 62 30.14 -18.51 -8.92
CA THR A 62 31.15 -19.49 -8.49
C THR A 62 30.49 -20.84 -8.24
N TYR A 63 30.96 -21.87 -8.95
CA TYR A 63 30.83 -23.33 -8.73
C TYR A 63 30.00 -23.81 -7.51
N GLN A 64 28.70 -23.51 -7.51
CA GLN A 64 27.72 -24.13 -6.61
C GLN A 64 26.80 -25.01 -7.44
N PRO A 65 26.30 -26.13 -6.87
CA PRO A 65 25.30 -26.96 -7.55
C PRO A 65 24.07 -26.10 -7.86
N ILE A 66 23.54 -26.24 -9.08
CA ILE A 66 22.45 -25.38 -9.57
C ILE A 66 21.21 -25.63 -8.72
N ILE A 67 20.85 -24.65 -7.89
CA ILE A 67 19.56 -24.61 -7.22
C ILE A 67 18.57 -23.96 -8.17
N THR A 68 17.41 -24.59 -8.35
CA THR A 68 16.28 -24.02 -9.08
C THR A 68 15.06 -23.90 -8.18
N TYR A 69 14.31 -22.82 -8.36
CA TYR A 69 13.08 -22.56 -7.61
C TYR A 69 11.87 -22.78 -8.52
N GLN A 70 10.82 -23.38 -7.97
CA GLN A 70 9.57 -23.63 -8.69
C GLN A 70 8.39 -23.27 -7.78
N LEU A 71 7.42 -22.55 -8.33
CA LEU A 71 6.14 -22.34 -7.69
C LEU A 71 5.38 -23.67 -7.65
N GLY A 72 4.99 -24.11 -6.46
CA GLY A 72 4.16 -25.28 -6.21
C GLY A 72 2.69 -24.89 -6.12
N SER A 73 2.06 -25.17 -4.98
CA SER A 73 0.67 -24.78 -4.70
C SER A 73 0.54 -23.28 -4.40
N MET A 74 -0.66 -22.75 -4.67
CA MET A 74 -1.10 -21.43 -4.21
C MET A 74 -2.48 -21.59 -3.57
N HIS A 75 -2.66 -21.04 -2.38
CA HIS A 75 -3.93 -20.94 -1.67
C HIS A 75 -4.31 -19.47 -1.51
N PHE A 76 -5.58 -19.12 -1.70
CA PHE A 76 -6.11 -17.78 -1.45
C PHE A 76 -7.10 -17.83 -0.30
N THR A 77 -6.90 -16.96 0.69
CA THR A 77 -7.82 -16.73 1.80
C THR A 77 -8.40 -15.32 1.64
N PRO A 78 -9.71 -15.15 1.37
CA PRO A 78 -10.31 -13.83 1.24
C PRO A 78 -10.26 -13.06 2.57
N ALA A 79 -10.38 -11.73 2.49
CA ALA A 79 -10.56 -10.88 3.66
C ALA A 79 -11.96 -11.04 4.30
N GLU A 80 -12.15 -10.44 5.48
CA GLU A 80 -13.44 -10.37 6.15
C GLU A 80 -14.49 -9.65 5.28
N ASN A 81 -15.62 -10.31 5.03
CA ASN A 81 -16.71 -9.89 4.13
C ASN A 81 -16.40 -9.92 2.62
N GLU A 82 -15.26 -10.46 2.19
CA GLU A 82 -14.97 -10.70 0.76
C GLU A 82 -15.38 -12.12 0.32
N GLU A 83 -15.87 -12.24 -0.91
CA GLU A 83 -16.21 -13.53 -1.52
C GLU A 83 -15.01 -14.15 -2.26
N VAL A 84 -14.94 -15.48 -2.32
CA VAL A 84 -13.89 -16.17 -3.10
C VAL A 84 -14.18 -16.00 -4.60
N PRO A 85 -13.27 -15.42 -5.41
CA PRO A 85 -13.51 -15.22 -6.83
C PRO A 85 -13.67 -16.53 -7.60
N MET A 86 -14.60 -16.55 -8.55
CA MET A 86 -14.89 -17.74 -9.37
C MET A 86 -13.76 -18.09 -10.36
N GLU A 87 -12.92 -17.12 -10.73
CA GLU A 87 -11.80 -17.32 -11.65
C GLU A 87 -10.45 -17.08 -10.95
N SER A 88 -9.60 -18.11 -10.94
CA SER A 88 -8.22 -18.00 -10.46
C SER A 88 -7.28 -17.56 -11.59
N ALA A 89 -6.86 -16.30 -11.56
CA ALA A 89 -5.86 -15.78 -12.48
C ALA A 89 -4.43 -15.92 -11.91
N PRO A 90 -3.42 -16.25 -12.74
CA PRO A 90 -2.04 -16.46 -12.28
C PRO A 90 -1.29 -15.13 -12.10
N TYR A 91 -1.56 -14.40 -11.02
CA TYR A 91 -0.89 -13.14 -10.69
C TYR A 91 0.57 -13.30 -10.20
N PHE A 92 1.08 -14.52 -10.09
CA PHE A 92 2.35 -14.82 -9.42
C PHE A 92 3.22 -15.76 -10.26
N SER A 93 4.52 -15.47 -10.29
CA SER A 93 5.54 -16.37 -10.83
C SER A 93 6.80 -16.31 -9.98
N VAL A 94 7.60 -17.38 -9.97
CA VAL A 94 8.88 -17.43 -9.24
C VAL A 94 10.01 -17.45 -10.28
N ASP A 95 10.98 -16.57 -10.12
CA ASP A 95 12.22 -16.62 -10.91
C ASP A 95 12.98 -17.92 -10.58
N PRO A 96 13.23 -18.80 -11.56
CA PRO A 96 13.77 -20.12 -11.27
C PRO A 96 15.24 -20.12 -10.85
N VAL A 97 15.94 -18.98 -10.90
CA VAL A 97 17.36 -18.85 -10.56
C VAL A 97 17.56 -18.06 -9.27
N SER A 98 16.86 -16.94 -9.08
CA SER A 98 16.95 -16.14 -7.84
C SER A 98 15.97 -16.59 -6.75
N GLY A 99 14.82 -17.15 -7.13
CA GLY A 99 13.71 -17.44 -6.21
C GLY A 99 12.79 -16.24 -5.93
N ASP A 100 12.99 -15.11 -6.61
CA ASP A 100 12.16 -13.92 -6.44
C ASP A 100 10.74 -14.16 -6.99
N ILE A 101 9.72 -13.85 -6.18
CA ILE A 101 8.32 -13.85 -6.63
C ILE A 101 8.07 -12.54 -7.38
N ARG A 102 7.67 -12.66 -8.64
CA ARG A 102 7.18 -11.56 -9.46
C ARG A 102 5.65 -11.53 -9.37
N ILE A 103 5.11 -10.34 -9.17
CA ILE A 103 3.68 -10.10 -8.96
C ILE A 103 3.15 -9.30 -10.16
N ASP A 104 2.05 -9.75 -10.75
CA ASP A 104 1.32 -8.98 -11.76
C ASP A 104 0.59 -7.81 -11.07
N PRO A 105 0.80 -6.54 -11.51
CA PRO A 105 0.12 -5.37 -10.93
C PRO A 105 -1.41 -5.46 -10.92
N MET A 106 -2.02 -6.25 -11.80
CA MET A 106 -3.47 -6.50 -11.83
C MET A 106 -4.00 -7.17 -10.55
N LEU A 107 -3.11 -7.70 -9.69
CA LEU A 107 -3.45 -8.09 -8.32
C LEU A 107 -4.10 -6.93 -7.52
N GLY A 108 -3.71 -5.68 -7.82
CA GLY A 108 -4.27 -4.48 -7.20
C GLY A 108 -5.77 -4.31 -7.40
N ASP A 109 -6.33 -4.85 -8.49
CA ASP A 109 -7.76 -4.83 -8.79
C ASP A 109 -8.49 -6.11 -8.35
N TYR A 110 -7.75 -7.18 -8.00
CA TYR A 110 -8.32 -8.42 -7.49
C TYR A 110 -8.80 -8.28 -6.03
N THR A 111 -9.68 -9.20 -5.60
CA THR A 111 -10.26 -9.29 -4.25
C THR A 111 -9.23 -9.22 -3.12
N GLU A 112 -9.58 -8.55 -2.02
CA GLU A 112 -8.74 -8.45 -0.83
C GLU A 112 -8.52 -9.83 -0.17
N GLY A 113 -7.29 -10.11 0.26
CA GLY A 113 -6.98 -11.37 0.92
C GLY A 113 -5.50 -11.71 1.01
N VAL A 114 -5.23 -12.90 1.53
CA VAL A 114 -3.88 -13.46 1.72
C VAL A 114 -3.66 -14.60 0.75
N PHE A 115 -2.64 -14.45 -0.09
CA PHE A 115 -2.14 -15.53 -0.93
C PHE A 115 -1.01 -16.24 -0.20
N THR A 116 -1.14 -17.55 0.00
CA THR A 116 -0.10 -18.41 0.55
C THR A 116 0.47 -19.29 -0.57
N PHE A 117 1.78 -19.28 -0.74
CA PHE A 117 2.50 -20.00 -1.79
C PHE A 117 3.43 -21.04 -1.20
N ASP A 118 3.48 -22.20 -1.84
CA ASP A 118 4.54 -23.17 -1.66
C ASP A 118 5.58 -22.99 -2.76
N ILE A 119 6.84 -22.83 -2.39
CA ILE A 119 7.98 -22.75 -3.32
C ILE A 119 8.90 -23.93 -3.03
N VAL A 120 9.12 -24.74 -4.06
CA VAL A 120 10.02 -25.90 -4.00
C VAL A 120 11.39 -25.48 -4.52
N ALA A 121 12.41 -25.56 -3.66
CA ALA A 121 13.79 -25.45 -4.08
C ALA A 121 14.34 -26.85 -4.41
N THR A 122 14.86 -27.03 -5.62
CA THR A 122 15.52 -28.27 -6.05
C THR A 122 16.99 -28.02 -6.36
N GLN A 123 17.85 -28.97 -6.01
CA GLN A 123 19.28 -28.94 -6.33
C GLN A 123 19.57 -29.99 -7.38
N GLN A 124 20.16 -29.57 -8.49
CA GLN A 124 20.66 -30.48 -9.52
C GLN A 124 21.99 -31.11 -9.04
N ARG A 125 22.01 -32.45 -8.90
CA ARG A 125 23.20 -33.22 -8.53
C ARG A 125 23.91 -33.83 -9.73
N THR A 126 23.15 -34.26 -10.74
CA THR A 126 23.66 -34.78 -12.01
C THR A 126 22.83 -34.21 -13.18
N ALA A 127 23.20 -34.54 -14.42
CA ALA A 127 22.44 -34.10 -15.60
C ALA A 127 20.97 -34.58 -15.59
N THR A 128 20.67 -35.68 -14.89
CA THR A 128 19.35 -36.33 -14.86
C THR A 128 18.69 -36.35 -13.47
N GLU A 129 19.42 -36.04 -12.40
CA GLU A 129 18.90 -36.10 -11.03
C GLU A 129 18.89 -34.72 -10.36
N SER A 130 17.68 -34.27 -10.02
CA SER A 130 17.42 -33.18 -9.09
C SER A 130 16.80 -33.71 -7.81
N ILE A 131 17.26 -33.20 -6.66
CA ILE A 131 16.65 -33.49 -5.36
C ILE A 131 15.91 -32.26 -4.84
N LYS A 132 14.76 -32.44 -4.19
CA LYS A 132 14.12 -31.36 -3.42
C LYS A 132 15.00 -31.10 -2.18
N ILE A 133 15.42 -29.85 -1.99
CA ILE A 133 16.26 -29.45 -0.84
C ILE A 133 15.51 -28.62 0.19
N ALA A 134 14.47 -27.90 -0.22
CA ALA A 134 13.63 -27.14 0.70
C ALA A 134 12.18 -27.01 0.19
N HIS A 135 11.26 -26.84 1.13
CA HIS A 135 9.89 -26.43 0.91
C HIS A 135 9.68 -25.10 1.65
N ILE A 136 9.40 -24.03 0.92
CA ILE A 136 9.39 -22.66 1.43
C ILE A 136 7.96 -22.13 1.32
N VAL A 137 7.35 -21.77 2.45
CA VAL A 137 6.01 -21.16 2.46
C VAL A 137 6.16 -19.63 2.47
N LYS A 138 5.41 -18.93 1.63
CA LYS A 138 5.41 -17.46 1.54
C LYS A 138 3.99 -16.91 1.55
N GLN A 139 3.82 -15.68 2.03
CA GLN A 139 2.54 -14.97 2.04
C GLN A 139 2.64 -13.59 1.39
N VAL A 140 1.68 -13.26 0.54
CA VAL A 140 1.47 -11.91 -0.02
C VAL A 140 0.08 -11.47 0.39
N HIS A 141 -0.01 -10.25 0.95
CA HIS A 141 -1.26 -9.67 1.40
C HIS A 141 -1.68 -8.62 0.37
N ASN A 142 -2.77 -8.88 -0.35
CA ASN A 142 -3.46 -7.89 -1.15
C ASN A 142 -4.40 -7.15 -0.19
N VAL A 143 -4.03 -5.94 0.22
CA VAL A 143 -4.76 -5.16 1.23
C VAL A 143 -5.32 -3.89 0.60
N LYS A 144 -6.57 -3.55 0.89
CA LYS A 144 -7.25 -2.35 0.39
C LYS A 144 -7.26 -1.26 1.45
N LEU A 145 -7.40 -0.01 1.02
CA LEU A 145 -7.48 1.15 1.91
C LEU A 145 -8.54 1.03 3.04
N PRO A 146 -9.74 0.45 2.83
CA PRO A 146 -10.74 0.27 3.90
C PRO A 146 -10.33 -0.68 5.05
N SER A 147 -9.34 -1.55 4.83
CA SER A 147 -8.85 -2.50 5.84
C SER A 147 -7.52 -2.04 6.47
N LEU A 148 -7.00 -0.87 6.05
CA LEU A 148 -5.80 -0.25 6.58
C LEU A 148 -6.13 0.80 7.65
N LEU A 149 -5.54 0.61 8.81
CA LEU A 149 -5.54 1.55 9.92
C LEU A 149 -4.15 2.17 10.07
N LYS A 150 -4.03 3.21 10.90
CA LYS A 150 -2.77 3.79 11.32
C LYS A 150 -2.77 4.03 12.82
N PHE A 151 -1.68 3.62 13.48
CA PHE A 151 -1.38 4.10 14.83
C PHE A 151 -0.78 5.49 14.71
N ILE A 152 -1.24 6.43 15.54
CA ILE A 152 -0.66 7.76 15.67
C ILE A 152 0.07 7.85 16.99
N PHE A 153 1.31 8.32 16.97
CA PHE A 153 2.16 8.43 18.15
C PHE A 153 2.49 9.89 18.46
N ASP A 154 2.48 10.24 19.74
CA ASP A 154 2.90 11.55 20.27
C ASP A 154 4.44 11.62 20.40
N GLN A 155 5.12 11.26 19.30
CA GLN A 155 6.57 11.32 19.12
C GLN A 155 6.91 11.53 17.64
N ASN A 156 8.13 12.00 17.35
CA ASN A 156 8.59 12.22 15.99
C ASN A 156 8.90 10.91 15.24
N VAL A 157 8.97 10.97 13.91
CA VAL A 157 9.15 9.79 13.03
C VAL A 157 10.49 9.06 13.25
N HIS A 158 11.56 9.76 13.64
CA HIS A 158 12.85 9.15 13.91
C HIS A 158 12.83 8.33 15.22
N LEU A 159 12.21 8.87 16.28
CA LEU A 159 12.01 8.14 17.54
C LEU A 159 11.06 6.95 17.36
N LEU A 160 10.00 7.09 16.55
CA LEU A 160 9.16 5.95 16.18
C LEU A 160 9.98 4.90 15.42
N GLY A 161 10.79 5.30 14.44
CA GLY A 161 11.63 4.38 13.66
C GLY A 161 12.62 3.58 14.52
N LEU A 162 13.20 4.18 15.57
CA LEU A 162 14.07 3.48 16.52
C LEU A 162 13.31 2.49 17.42
N ASN A 163 12.06 2.81 17.79
CA ASN A 163 11.28 2.06 18.78
C ASN A 163 10.20 1.14 18.17
N LEU A 164 10.07 1.09 16.84
CA LEU A 164 8.96 0.39 16.17
C LEU A 164 9.00 -1.13 16.39
N GLU A 165 10.18 -1.75 16.34
CA GLU A 165 10.31 -3.20 16.56
C GLU A 165 10.00 -3.58 18.01
N ASP A 166 10.42 -2.77 18.98
CA ASP A 166 10.04 -2.95 20.39
C ASP A 166 8.52 -2.82 20.55
N PHE A 167 7.88 -1.83 19.91
CA PHE A 167 6.42 -1.68 19.92
C PHE A 167 5.71 -2.89 19.32
N LYS A 168 6.16 -3.37 18.15
CA LYS A 168 5.63 -4.57 17.48
C LYS A 168 5.71 -5.80 18.40
N GLN A 169 6.87 -6.03 19.02
CA GLN A 169 7.08 -7.18 19.91
C GLN A 169 6.20 -7.10 21.15
N HIS A 170 6.11 -5.93 21.80
CA HIS A 170 5.28 -5.76 22.98
C HIS A 170 3.78 -5.81 22.66
N LEU A 171 3.34 -5.33 21.49
CA LEU A 171 1.97 -5.49 21.00
C LEU A 171 1.63 -6.97 20.76
N HIS A 172 2.50 -7.70 20.07
CA HIS A 172 2.33 -9.13 19.85
C HIS A 172 2.17 -9.89 21.17
N ASN A 173 3.05 -9.62 22.15
CA ASN A 173 2.99 -10.21 23.47
C ASN A 173 1.68 -9.85 24.21
N ALA A 174 1.24 -8.59 24.16
CA ALA A 174 0.01 -8.13 24.80
C ALA A 174 -1.24 -8.80 24.21
N LEU A 175 -1.27 -9.04 22.90
CA LEU A 175 -2.35 -9.77 22.22
C LEU A 175 -2.34 -11.26 22.61
N LYS A 176 -1.16 -11.92 22.55
CA LYS A 176 -1.00 -13.34 22.92
C LYS A 176 -1.36 -13.65 24.37
N MET A 177 -1.20 -12.70 25.30
CA MET A 177 -1.58 -12.88 26.71
C MET A 177 -3.10 -13.02 26.95
N LYS A 178 -3.95 -12.55 26.01
CA LYS A 178 -5.40 -12.64 26.15
C LYS A 178 -5.94 -13.74 25.23
N PRO A 179 -6.58 -14.81 25.74
CA PRO A 179 -7.04 -15.92 24.90
C PRO A 179 -7.91 -15.47 23.71
N THR A 180 -8.78 -14.48 23.90
CA THR A 180 -9.69 -13.91 22.88
C THR A 180 -9.00 -12.98 21.86
N MET A 181 -7.68 -12.86 21.91
CA MET A 181 -6.86 -12.07 20.98
C MET A 181 -5.58 -12.82 20.55
N SER A 182 -5.47 -14.11 20.92
CA SER A 182 -4.25 -14.91 20.68
C SER A 182 -4.12 -15.37 19.23
N ASP A 183 -5.23 -15.35 18.50
CA ASP A 183 -5.47 -15.47 17.07
C ASP A 183 -5.08 -14.23 16.25
N ILE A 184 -4.91 -13.07 16.91
CA ILE A 184 -4.66 -11.78 16.25
C ILE A 184 -3.18 -11.57 15.94
N SER A 185 -2.91 -11.09 14.73
CA SER A 185 -1.62 -10.56 14.29
C SER A 185 -1.80 -9.17 13.67
N VAL A 186 -0.76 -8.33 13.76
CA VAL A 186 -0.77 -6.96 13.23
C VAL A 186 0.48 -6.76 12.39
N ILE A 187 0.29 -6.36 11.13
CA ILE A 187 1.34 -6.18 10.15
C ILE A 187 1.51 -4.70 9.87
N PHE A 188 2.75 -4.22 9.95
CA PHE A 188 3.07 -2.79 9.89
C PHE A 188 3.77 -2.44 8.59
N GLY A 189 3.36 -1.32 7.99
CA GLY A 189 4.11 -0.60 6.96
C GLY A 189 5.24 0.26 7.54
N THR A 190 5.63 1.29 6.80
CA THR A 190 6.72 2.19 7.19
C THR A 190 6.26 3.34 8.11
N PRO A 191 7.13 3.88 8.98
CA PRO A 191 6.86 5.13 9.71
C PRO A 191 6.79 6.35 8.79
N HIS A 192 5.73 7.13 8.94
CA HIS A 192 5.50 8.40 8.26
C HIS A 192 5.38 9.56 9.26
N VAL A 193 5.65 10.78 8.81
CA VAL A 193 5.33 12.00 9.56
C VAL A 193 3.81 12.20 9.57
N TYR A 194 3.23 12.44 10.74
CA TYR A 194 1.80 12.73 10.86
C TYR A 194 1.58 14.24 10.84
N GLU A 195 1.16 14.76 9.68
CA GLU A 195 0.84 16.18 9.50
C GLU A 195 -0.33 16.60 10.40
N SER A 196 -0.01 17.27 11.51
CA SER A 196 -1.00 17.85 12.42
C SER A 196 -0.53 19.22 12.89
N ALA A 197 -1.47 20.18 12.95
CA ALA A 197 -1.16 21.58 13.21
C ALA A 197 -0.41 21.76 14.55
N GLY A 198 0.89 22.04 14.46
CA GLY A 198 1.74 22.37 15.60
C GLY A 198 2.19 21.20 16.50
N ARG A 199 2.01 19.92 16.11
CA ARG A 199 2.51 18.77 16.90
C ARG A 199 3.44 17.87 16.08
N ASN A 200 4.61 17.58 16.64
CA ASN A 200 5.59 16.67 16.06
C ASN A 200 5.18 15.21 16.32
N ARG A 201 4.29 14.71 15.46
CA ARG A 201 3.69 13.38 15.53
C ARG A 201 4.15 12.51 14.37
N SER A 202 4.02 11.21 14.57
CA SER A 202 4.31 10.19 13.57
C SER A 202 3.19 9.17 13.52
N SER A 203 3.09 8.47 12.39
CA SER A 203 2.12 7.40 12.22
C SER A 203 2.73 6.23 11.47
N VAL A 204 2.24 5.03 11.72
CA VAL A 204 2.54 3.83 10.94
C VAL A 204 1.22 3.21 10.49
N CYS A 205 1.08 2.93 9.20
CA CYS A 205 -0.09 2.19 8.72
C CYS A 205 0.07 0.69 8.98
N PHE A 206 -1.04 0.00 9.19
CA PHE A 206 -1.08 -1.42 9.50
C PHE A 206 -2.40 -2.05 9.03
N HIS A 207 -2.39 -3.35 8.81
CA HIS A 207 -3.58 -4.20 8.80
C HIS A 207 -3.46 -5.28 9.87
N SER A 208 -4.60 -5.79 10.32
CA SER A 208 -4.65 -6.90 11.28
C SER A 208 -5.27 -8.13 10.66
N LEU A 209 -4.85 -9.31 11.14
CA LEU A 209 -5.44 -10.59 10.75
C LEU A 209 -5.91 -11.37 11.98
N ARG A 210 -6.96 -12.16 11.79
CA ARG A 210 -7.39 -13.24 12.69
C ARG A 210 -7.22 -14.57 11.96
N ASP A 211 -6.45 -15.50 12.50
CA ASP A 211 -6.22 -16.83 11.91
C ASP A 211 -5.84 -16.82 10.41
N GLY A 212 -5.14 -15.78 9.97
CA GLY A 212 -4.72 -15.59 8.57
C GLY A 212 -5.74 -14.92 7.65
N VAL A 213 -6.93 -14.54 8.14
CA VAL A 213 -7.93 -13.72 7.45
C VAL A 213 -7.68 -12.24 7.75
N ILE A 214 -7.60 -11.38 6.73
CA ILE A 214 -7.51 -9.91 6.91
C ILE A 214 -8.81 -9.40 7.53
N LEU A 215 -8.71 -8.62 8.60
CA LEU A 215 -9.86 -8.00 9.26
C LEU A 215 -10.20 -6.65 8.62
N GLY A 216 -11.50 -6.37 8.50
CA GLY A 216 -11.99 -5.06 8.15
C GLY A 216 -11.80 -4.05 9.29
N GLN A 217 -11.88 -2.76 8.96
CA GLN A 217 -11.64 -1.65 9.89
C GLN A 217 -12.44 -1.75 11.20
N GLU A 218 -13.73 -2.10 11.16
CA GLU A 218 -14.58 -2.13 12.37
C GLU A 218 -14.15 -3.24 13.34
N SER A 219 -13.94 -4.46 12.81
CA SER A 219 -13.42 -5.59 13.58
C SER A 219 -12.04 -5.27 14.15
N ALA A 220 -11.12 -4.74 13.34
CA ALA A 220 -9.79 -4.33 13.77
C ALA A 220 -9.81 -3.28 14.88
N ILE A 221 -10.64 -2.23 14.75
CA ILE A 221 -10.83 -1.20 15.78
C ILE A 221 -11.40 -1.83 17.06
N SER A 222 -12.44 -2.66 16.97
CA SER A 222 -13.09 -3.26 18.16
C SER A 222 -12.13 -4.09 19.03
N ILE A 223 -11.10 -4.68 18.40
CA ILE A 223 -10.06 -5.49 19.05
C ILE A 223 -8.93 -4.61 19.59
N LEU A 224 -8.44 -3.67 18.78
CA LEU A 224 -7.24 -2.88 19.09
C LEU A 224 -7.54 -1.58 19.84
N SER A 225 -8.79 -1.15 19.94
CA SER A 225 -9.16 0.01 20.75
C SER A 225 -8.99 -0.29 22.25
N ALA A 226 -7.89 0.17 22.83
CA ALA A 226 -7.74 0.25 24.27
C ALA A 226 -8.19 1.63 24.76
N THR A 227 -9.16 1.67 25.67
CA THR A 227 -9.45 2.91 26.41
C THR A 227 -8.24 3.22 27.30
N LEU A 228 -7.70 4.43 27.21
CA LEU A 228 -6.52 4.87 27.97
C LEU A 228 -6.68 4.78 29.50
N ASN A 229 -7.92 4.63 29.98
CA ASN A 229 -8.28 4.49 31.40
C ASN A 229 -8.65 3.05 31.82
N GLY A 230 -8.79 2.11 30.88
CA GLY A 230 -9.02 0.70 31.22
C GLY A 230 -7.70 0.05 31.65
N GLY A 231 -7.62 -0.54 32.84
CA GLY A 231 -6.38 -1.10 33.41
C GLY A 231 -5.83 -2.38 32.74
N ASN A 232 -5.99 -2.53 31.43
CA ASN A 232 -5.55 -3.69 30.67
C ASN A 232 -4.11 -3.50 30.10
N THR A 233 -3.48 -4.60 29.69
CA THR A 233 -2.09 -4.60 29.17
C THR A 233 -1.92 -3.69 27.94
N LEU A 234 -2.96 -3.58 27.11
CA LEU A 234 -2.92 -2.84 25.85
C LEU A 234 -2.94 -1.32 26.06
N SER A 235 -3.72 -0.81 27.04
CA SER A 235 -3.71 0.62 27.38
C SER A 235 -2.36 1.04 27.98
N ARG A 236 -1.78 0.20 28.86
CA ARG A 236 -0.44 0.44 29.43
C ARG A 236 0.63 0.46 28.33
N LEU A 237 0.53 -0.45 27.35
CA LEU A 237 1.40 -0.43 26.17
C LEU A 237 1.27 0.89 25.41
N TYR A 238 0.05 1.32 25.13
CA TYR A 238 -0.23 2.55 24.40
C TYR A 238 0.25 3.80 25.14
N GLN A 239 0.14 3.84 26.47
CA GLN A 239 0.73 4.90 27.30
C GLN A 239 2.27 4.91 27.21
N VAL A 240 2.93 3.75 27.34
CA VAL A 240 4.40 3.64 27.30
C VAL A 240 4.97 4.08 25.95
N PHE A 241 4.38 3.64 24.84
CA PHE A 241 4.82 3.98 23.48
C PHE A 241 4.19 5.28 22.94
N LYS A 242 3.42 6.01 23.76
CA LYS A 242 2.73 7.27 23.40
C LYS A 242 1.79 7.15 22.20
N VAL A 243 1.09 6.03 22.04
CA VAL A 243 0.01 5.88 21.07
C VAL A 243 -1.13 6.82 21.47
N ALA A 244 -1.41 7.80 20.62
CA ALA A 244 -2.40 8.84 20.83
C ALA A 244 -3.77 8.48 20.26
N ASN A 245 -3.81 7.79 19.11
CA ASN A 245 -5.06 7.37 18.46
C ASN A 245 -4.84 6.21 17.47
N ILE A 246 -5.93 5.55 17.08
CA ILE A 246 -6.01 4.67 15.91
C ILE A 246 -7.00 5.29 14.94
N GLU A 247 -6.58 5.49 13.69
CA GLU A 247 -7.40 6.12 12.64
C GLU A 247 -7.34 5.30 11.34
N PRO A 248 -8.23 5.51 10.38
CA PRO A 248 -8.07 4.96 9.03
C PRO A 248 -6.75 5.41 8.39
N CYS A 249 -6.06 4.51 7.70
CA CYS A 249 -4.92 4.84 6.83
C CYS A 249 -5.44 5.42 5.51
N ILE A 250 -6.16 6.55 5.59
CA ILE A 250 -6.34 7.41 4.45
C ILE A 250 -4.97 8.01 4.17
N GLN A 251 -4.29 7.52 3.13
CA GLN A 251 -3.29 8.34 2.46
C GLN A 251 -4.00 9.65 2.11
N PRO A 252 -3.47 10.84 2.47
CA PRO A 252 -3.97 12.05 1.86
C PRO A 252 -3.86 11.83 0.36
N ILE A 253 -4.96 11.99 -0.37
CA ILE A 253 -4.90 11.96 -1.83
C ILE A 253 -3.96 13.11 -2.18
N ARG A 254 -2.69 12.77 -2.44
CA ARG A 254 -1.71 13.65 -3.09
C ARG A 254 -2.18 13.78 -4.52
N THR A 255 -3.29 14.51 -4.67
CA THR A 255 -3.55 15.26 -5.86
C THR A 255 -2.28 16.08 -6.09
N LEU A 256 -1.47 15.67 -7.06
CA LEU A 256 -0.56 16.61 -7.73
C LEU A 256 -1.44 17.62 -8.48
N SER A 257 -2.07 18.48 -7.69
CA SER A 257 -2.91 19.60 -8.09
C SER A 257 -2.30 20.91 -7.58
N SER A 258 -0.97 20.96 -7.49
CA SER A 258 -0.21 22.20 -7.72
C SER A 258 -0.29 22.54 -9.21
N GLY A 259 -1.50 22.89 -9.61
CA GLY A 259 -1.93 23.03 -10.99
C GLY A 259 -3.44 23.22 -10.95
N LEU A 260 -3.89 24.46 -11.07
CA LEU A 260 -5.31 24.76 -11.23
C LEU A 260 -5.80 24.13 -12.55
N ILE A 261 -6.37 22.93 -12.47
CA ILE A 261 -7.08 22.31 -13.59
C ILE A 261 -8.43 23.00 -13.73
N ILE A 262 -8.41 24.26 -14.14
CA ILE A 262 -9.60 24.96 -14.62
C ILE A 262 -10.03 24.20 -15.86
N SER A 263 -11.22 23.60 -15.82
CA SER A 263 -11.72 22.85 -16.97
C SER A 263 -11.78 23.78 -18.18
N ARG A 264 -11.52 23.25 -19.38
CA ARG A 264 -11.58 24.04 -20.61
C ARG A 264 -12.96 24.70 -20.82
N SER A 265 -14.02 24.09 -20.29
CA SER A 265 -15.36 24.69 -20.23
C SER A 265 -15.45 25.89 -19.27
N ALA A 266 -14.84 25.83 -18.08
CA ALA A 266 -14.83 26.98 -17.16
C ALA A 266 -14.03 28.17 -17.70
N LEU A 267 -12.93 27.95 -18.43
CA LEU A 267 -12.21 29.01 -19.17
C LEU A 267 -13.07 29.61 -20.29
N PHE A 268 -13.83 28.78 -21.03
CA PHE A 268 -14.72 29.27 -22.07
C PHE A 268 -15.86 30.14 -21.49
N TRP A 269 -16.50 29.71 -20.40
CA TRP A 269 -17.56 30.46 -19.74
C TRP A 269 -17.09 31.77 -19.09
N THR A 270 -15.90 31.78 -18.48
CA THR A 270 -15.31 33.02 -17.94
C THR A 270 -14.93 34.01 -19.05
N GLY A 271 -14.39 33.52 -20.18
CA GLY A 271 -14.18 34.34 -21.38
C GLY A 271 -15.47 34.94 -21.94
N PHE A 272 -16.54 34.14 -22.06
CA PHE A 272 -17.84 34.61 -22.55
C PHE A 272 -18.47 35.64 -21.60
N SER A 273 -18.37 35.43 -20.28
CA SER A 273 -18.81 36.38 -19.25
C SER A 273 -18.08 37.72 -19.34
N LEU A 274 -16.75 37.70 -19.51
CA LEU A 274 -15.93 38.90 -19.67
C LEU A 274 -16.35 39.73 -20.90
N VAL A 275 -16.58 39.08 -22.04
CA VAL A 275 -17.05 39.75 -23.27
C VAL A 275 -18.44 40.36 -23.06
N GLY A 276 -19.35 39.66 -22.38
CA GLY A 276 -20.67 40.20 -22.03
C GLY A 276 -20.58 41.47 -21.16
N ILE A 277 -19.70 41.48 -20.15
CA ILE A 277 -19.47 42.64 -19.29
C ILE A 277 -18.92 43.83 -20.08
N LEU A 278 -17.94 43.60 -20.97
CA LEU A 278 -17.36 44.65 -21.82
C LEU A 278 -18.39 45.28 -22.76
N ILE A 279 -19.27 44.47 -23.35
CA ILE A 279 -20.37 44.96 -24.19
C ILE A 279 -21.33 45.83 -23.35
N LEU A 280 -21.71 45.37 -22.15
CA LEU A 280 -22.63 46.10 -21.28
C LEU A 280 -22.05 47.45 -20.82
N LEU A 281 -20.76 47.48 -20.45
CA LEU A 281 -20.05 48.73 -20.13
C LEU A 281 -20.00 49.69 -21.33
N SER A 282 -19.74 49.19 -22.53
CA SER A 282 -19.77 49.98 -23.76
C SER A 282 -21.14 50.62 -24.01
N PHE A 283 -22.24 49.86 -23.85
CA PHE A 283 -23.60 50.39 -23.94
C PHE A 283 -23.91 51.45 -22.88
N CYS A 284 -23.47 51.27 -21.63
CA CYS A 284 -23.62 52.27 -20.58
C CYS A 284 -22.90 53.59 -20.93
N ILE A 285 -21.64 53.51 -21.38
CA ILE A 285 -20.85 54.68 -21.79
C ILE A 285 -21.50 55.39 -22.98
N TYR A 286 -21.97 54.62 -23.98
CA TYR A 286 -22.66 55.17 -25.15
C TYR A 286 -23.97 55.88 -24.78
N ALA A 287 -24.79 55.28 -23.90
CA ALA A 287 -26.02 55.90 -23.42
C ALA A 287 -25.74 57.21 -22.66
N CYS A 288 -24.75 57.22 -21.76
CA CYS A 288 -24.30 58.43 -21.07
C CYS A 288 -23.81 59.51 -22.05
N PHE A 289 -23.08 59.13 -23.10
CA PHE A 289 -22.62 60.05 -24.13
C PHE A 289 -23.79 60.68 -24.91
N ILE A 290 -24.76 59.87 -25.36
CA ILE A 290 -25.96 60.36 -26.06
C ILE A 290 -26.79 61.31 -25.19
N ILE A 291 -26.99 61.00 -23.91
CA ILE A 291 -27.69 61.89 -22.96
C ILE A 291 -26.93 63.22 -22.81
N ARG A 292 -25.61 63.18 -22.59
CA ARG A 292 -24.78 64.39 -22.46
C ARG A 292 -24.78 65.23 -23.74
N TYR A 293 -24.70 64.59 -24.90
CA TYR A 293 -24.72 65.26 -26.21
C TYR A 293 -26.08 65.90 -26.50
N LYS A 294 -27.19 65.21 -26.19
CA LYS A 294 -28.55 65.76 -26.29
C LYS A 294 -28.74 66.97 -25.37
N ASN A 295 -28.24 66.90 -24.13
CA ASN A 295 -28.29 68.04 -23.21
C ASN A 295 -27.47 69.23 -23.72
N TYR A 296 -26.27 69.00 -24.25
CA TYR A 296 -25.45 70.03 -24.87
C TYR A 296 -26.15 70.71 -26.06
N LEU A 297 -26.75 69.93 -26.97
CA LEU A 297 -27.53 70.47 -28.09
C LEU A 297 -28.74 71.28 -27.64
N ASN A 298 -29.44 70.85 -26.57
CA ASN A 298 -30.55 71.59 -26.01
C ASN A 298 -30.10 72.92 -25.38
N MET A 299 -29.01 72.93 -24.63
CA MET A 299 -28.44 74.17 -24.08
C MET A 299 -27.99 75.13 -25.20
N LYS A 300 -27.37 74.61 -26.27
CA LYS A 300 -26.96 75.42 -27.43
C LYS A 300 -28.15 76.00 -28.21
N LYS A 301 -29.31 75.32 -28.22
CA LYS A 301 -30.57 75.83 -28.78
C LYS A 301 -31.26 76.86 -27.89
N ALA A 302 -31.01 76.87 -26.58
CA ALA A 302 -31.56 77.83 -25.63
C ALA A 302 -30.69 79.09 -25.46
N SER A 303 -29.52 79.13 -26.10
CA SER A 303 -28.58 80.27 -26.14
C SER A 303 -28.51 80.94 -27.53
N LEU A 304 -29.52 80.70 -28.36
CA LEU A 304 -29.78 81.29 -29.68
C LEU A 304 -31.17 81.94 -29.63
#